data_AF-A0A0D8ICH8-F1
#
_entry.id   AF-A0A0D8ICH8-F1
#
_cell.length_a   1.000
_cell.length_b   1.000
_cell.length_c   1.000
_cell.angle_alpha   90.00
_cell.angle_beta   90.00
_cell.angle_gamma   90.00
#
_symmetry.space_group_name_H-M   'P 1'
#
loop_
_entity.id
_entity.type
_entity.pdbx_description
1 polymer ?
#
loop_
_entity_poly.entity_id
_entity_poly.type
_entity_poly.pdbx_seq_one_letter_code
_entity_poly.pdbx_strand_id
1 'polypeptide(L)'
;MKNIKFDDLHHGDVLLCRGEGWLSDLIVLFDGGIYSHAALYAGKEDNIHYVIHATKKGMLKMELALLSSETFTDVFRFNKNSHKLGDEGYPYEPVISIGQHYVDEKTKYAFDHLILLALLGITRKIPLDVTSKKIMRSILDNATAYIFEMLDKGTTPMVCSELVYRCFDEADLEKKYQLGIETLTIEDLKDTLKKEVLKIKDSDEIAQELDKELMEAKEKFVEAWSKVKQGENTIHGLPLDPASACVTPKDLEKSPDLQKIGRLQF
;
A
#
# COMPACT_ATOMS: atom_id res chain seq x y z
N MET A 1 21.48 -14.13 -3.39
CA MET A 1 20.19 -13.70 -3.98
C MET A 1 20.28 -13.92 -5.48
N LYS A 2 19.25 -14.49 -6.10
CA LYS A 2 19.24 -14.75 -7.56
C LYS A 2 19.05 -13.43 -8.31
N ASN A 3 19.79 -13.24 -9.41
CA ASN A 3 19.59 -12.13 -10.32
C ASN A 3 18.50 -12.50 -11.34
N ILE A 4 17.57 -11.59 -11.57
CA ILE A 4 16.40 -11.75 -12.45
C ILE A 4 16.53 -10.75 -13.60
N LYS A 5 16.41 -11.22 -14.83
CA LYS A 5 16.35 -10.38 -16.03
C LYS A 5 14.90 -10.06 -16.36
N PHE A 6 14.67 -9.09 -17.25
CA PHE A 6 13.33 -8.71 -17.67
C PHE A 6 12.56 -9.88 -18.28
N ASP A 7 13.22 -10.72 -19.08
CA ASP A 7 12.60 -11.90 -19.71
C ASP A 7 12.32 -13.05 -18.72
N ASP A 8 12.83 -12.99 -17.49
CA ASP A 8 12.50 -13.95 -16.43
C ASP A 8 11.19 -13.59 -15.68
N LEU A 9 10.63 -12.40 -15.94
CA LEU A 9 9.41 -11.90 -15.31
C LEU A 9 8.15 -12.53 -15.91
N HIS A 10 7.20 -12.85 -15.04
CA HIS A 10 5.90 -13.42 -15.41
C HIS A 10 4.79 -12.44 -15.04
N HIS A 11 3.74 -12.37 -15.87
CA HIS A 11 2.54 -11.57 -15.56
C HIS A 11 2.09 -11.81 -14.12
N GLY A 12 1.79 -10.74 -13.39
CA GLY A 12 1.37 -10.79 -12.00
C GLY A 12 2.51 -10.95 -11.00
N ASP A 13 3.79 -10.96 -11.43
CA ASP A 13 4.90 -10.80 -10.50
C ASP A 13 4.74 -9.46 -9.74
N VAL A 14 4.92 -9.52 -8.43
CA VAL A 14 4.90 -8.36 -7.53
C VAL A 14 6.32 -7.83 -7.41
N LEU A 15 6.49 -6.55 -7.71
CA LEU A 15 7.77 -5.85 -7.65
C LEU A 15 7.80 -4.98 -6.40
N LEU A 16 8.56 -5.40 -5.39
CA LEU A 16 8.78 -4.59 -4.18
C LEU A 16 10.09 -3.81 -4.34
N CYS A 17 9.99 -2.50 -4.26
CA CYS A 17 11.08 -1.59 -4.56
C CYS A 17 11.55 -0.85 -3.31
N ARG A 18 12.84 -0.56 -3.28
CA ARG A 18 13.45 0.39 -2.35
C ARG A 18 13.82 1.65 -3.12
N GLY A 19 13.05 2.70 -2.90
CA GLY A 19 13.30 4.00 -3.51
C GLY A 19 14.37 4.80 -2.78
N GLU A 20 14.77 5.91 -3.38
CA GLU A 20 15.73 6.85 -2.79
C GLU A 20 15.04 8.02 -2.06
N GLY A 21 15.77 8.63 -1.13
CA GLY A 21 15.38 9.86 -0.46
C GLY A 21 14.61 9.68 0.86
N TRP A 22 14.48 10.79 1.58
CA TRP A 22 14.02 10.83 2.97
C TRP A 22 12.63 10.20 3.18
N LEU A 23 11.72 10.34 2.20
CA LEU A 23 10.37 9.81 2.31
C LEU A 23 10.36 8.28 2.22
N SER A 24 11.17 7.72 1.31
CA SER A 24 11.39 6.29 1.20
C SER A 24 12.01 5.73 2.49
N ASP A 25 12.97 6.46 3.08
CA ASP A 25 13.61 6.09 4.35
C ASP A 25 12.60 6.04 5.50
N LEU A 26 11.68 7.00 5.58
CA LEU A 26 10.65 7.03 6.60
C LEU A 26 9.63 5.89 6.44
N ILE A 27 9.25 5.55 5.21
CA ILE A 27 8.37 4.40 4.95
C ILE A 27 9.04 3.12 5.42
N VAL A 28 10.29 2.89 5.03
CA VAL A 28 11.08 1.72 5.47
C VAL A 28 11.20 1.68 6.99
N LEU A 29 11.49 2.81 7.62
CA LEU A 29 11.60 2.93 9.07
C LEU A 29 10.29 2.57 9.77
N PHE A 30 9.16 3.13 9.33
CA PHE A 30 7.88 2.93 10.01
C PHE A 30 7.29 1.56 9.70
N ASP A 31 7.32 1.12 8.45
CA ASP A 31 6.87 -0.22 8.08
C ASP A 31 7.74 -1.30 8.77
N GLY A 32 9.03 -0.98 8.97
CA GLY A 32 10.03 -1.87 9.56
C GLY A 32 10.38 -3.03 8.62
N GLY A 33 10.20 -2.82 7.33
CA GLY A 33 10.66 -3.70 6.25
C GLY A 33 11.88 -3.11 5.57
N ILE A 34 12.14 -3.47 4.31
CA ILE A 34 13.20 -2.86 3.47
C ILE A 34 12.69 -2.22 2.19
N TYR A 35 11.37 -2.27 1.95
CA TYR A 35 10.73 -1.74 0.75
C TYR A 35 9.90 -0.51 1.09
N SER A 36 9.80 0.40 0.14
CA SER A 36 9.05 1.65 0.24
C SER A 36 7.95 1.76 -0.82
N HIS A 37 7.98 0.90 -1.84
CA HIS A 37 7.08 0.95 -2.98
C HIS A 37 6.76 -0.45 -3.50
N ALA A 38 5.61 -0.58 -4.16
CA ALA A 38 5.13 -1.82 -4.75
C ALA A 38 4.52 -1.56 -6.13
N ALA A 39 4.72 -2.48 -7.07
CA ALA A 39 4.11 -2.46 -8.39
C ALA A 39 3.74 -3.88 -8.85
N LEU A 40 2.83 -3.99 -9.81
CA LEU A 40 2.44 -5.25 -10.43
C LEU A 40 3.04 -5.32 -11.85
N TYR A 41 3.76 -6.39 -12.17
CA TYR A 41 4.27 -6.59 -13.52
C TYR A 41 3.14 -7.01 -14.46
N ALA A 42 2.92 -6.19 -15.49
CA ALA A 42 1.77 -6.29 -16.39
C ALA A 42 2.06 -7.11 -17.66
N GLY A 43 3.31 -7.49 -17.90
CA GLY A 43 3.69 -8.26 -19.07
C GLY A 43 4.62 -7.53 -20.04
N LYS A 44 4.75 -8.13 -21.23
CA LYS A 44 5.60 -7.64 -22.33
C LYS A 44 4.74 -7.40 -23.57
N GLU A 45 4.79 -6.19 -24.12
CA GLU A 45 4.08 -5.77 -25.33
C GLU A 45 5.06 -5.09 -26.28
N ASP A 46 5.10 -5.50 -27.55
CA ASP A 46 6.02 -4.96 -28.56
C ASP A 46 7.50 -4.89 -28.12
N ASN A 47 7.94 -5.93 -27.40
CA ASN A 47 9.25 -6.06 -26.77
C ASN A 47 9.56 -5.11 -25.60
N ILE A 48 8.56 -4.36 -25.13
CA ILE A 48 8.67 -3.45 -23.99
C ILE A 48 7.98 -4.10 -22.79
N HIS A 49 8.64 -4.08 -21.64
CA HIS A 49 8.14 -4.62 -20.39
C HIS A 49 7.34 -3.55 -19.64
N TYR A 50 6.18 -3.90 -19.09
CA TYR A 50 5.27 -2.95 -18.43
C TYR A 50 4.96 -3.33 -16.99
N VAL A 51 4.70 -2.30 -16.19
CA VAL A 51 4.21 -2.40 -14.82
C VAL A 51 2.97 -1.55 -14.66
N ILE A 52 2.03 -2.03 -13.84
CA ILE A 52 0.92 -1.25 -13.32
C ILE A 52 1.34 -0.74 -11.94
N HIS A 53 1.33 0.57 -11.78
CA HIS A 53 1.77 1.20 -10.53
C HIS A 53 0.99 2.47 -10.21
N ALA A 54 0.96 2.77 -8.92
CA ALA A 54 0.26 3.90 -8.35
C ALA A 54 1.17 5.14 -8.39
N THR A 55 0.71 6.24 -9.00
CA THR A 55 1.46 7.51 -9.10
C THR A 55 0.64 8.70 -8.62
N LYS A 56 1.30 9.85 -8.42
CA LYS A 56 0.61 11.13 -8.15
C LYS A 56 -0.33 11.58 -9.27
N LYS A 57 -0.13 11.09 -10.49
CA LYS A 57 -0.98 11.38 -11.66
C LYS A 57 -2.11 10.36 -11.84
N GLY A 58 -2.12 9.34 -11.01
CA GLY A 58 -3.11 8.28 -11.01
C GLY A 58 -2.50 6.89 -11.14
N MET A 59 -3.35 5.89 -11.37
CA MET A 59 -2.91 4.52 -11.67
C MET A 59 -2.51 4.45 -13.13
N LEU A 60 -1.27 4.04 -13.40
CA LEU A 60 -0.73 4.03 -14.75
C LEU A 60 -0.11 2.68 -15.07
N LYS A 61 -0.24 2.28 -16.33
CA LYS A 61 0.60 1.27 -16.95
C LYS A 61 1.78 1.97 -17.61
N MET A 62 2.99 1.67 -17.17
CA MET A 62 4.21 2.32 -17.66
C MET A 62 5.32 1.31 -17.92
N GLU A 63 6.34 1.74 -18.66
CA GLU A 63 7.50 0.92 -18.93
C GLU A 63 8.24 0.55 -17.62
N LEU A 64 8.60 -0.73 -17.49
CA LEU A 64 9.34 -1.28 -16.36
C LEU A 64 10.67 -0.53 -16.14
N ALA A 65 11.29 -0.04 -17.21
CA ALA A 65 12.55 0.69 -17.16
C ALA A 65 12.50 1.92 -16.23
N LEU A 66 11.32 2.49 -15.97
CA LEU A 66 11.19 3.60 -15.01
C LEU A 66 11.61 3.20 -13.58
N LEU A 67 11.49 1.92 -13.22
CA LEU A 67 11.95 1.45 -11.91
C LEU A 67 13.48 1.37 -11.79
N SER A 68 14.25 1.67 -12.84
CA SER A 68 15.71 1.68 -12.78
C SER A 68 16.28 2.79 -11.88
N SER A 69 15.47 3.78 -11.51
CA SER A 69 15.84 4.81 -10.53
C SER A 69 15.68 4.36 -9.08
N GLU A 70 15.05 3.21 -8.83
CA GLU A 70 14.96 2.61 -7.50
C GLU A 70 16.34 2.06 -7.09
N THR A 71 16.71 2.15 -5.82
CA THR A 71 17.96 1.57 -5.31
C THR A 71 18.03 0.07 -5.57
N PHE A 72 16.91 -0.63 -5.42
CA PHE A 72 16.73 -1.99 -5.91
C PHE A 72 15.25 -2.37 -6.04
N THR A 73 14.98 -3.37 -6.87
CA THR A 73 13.67 -4.01 -7.03
C THR A 73 13.81 -5.51 -6.84
N ASP A 74 13.08 -6.06 -5.87
CA ASP A 74 12.99 -7.50 -5.66
C ASP A 74 11.66 -8.03 -6.23
N VAL A 75 11.75 -9.21 -6.85
CA VAL A 75 10.65 -9.86 -7.56
C VAL A 75 10.06 -10.93 -6.66
N PHE A 76 8.75 -10.84 -6.46
CA PHE A 76 7.93 -11.79 -5.73
C PHE A 76 6.91 -12.41 -6.69
N ARG A 77 6.67 -13.71 -6.56
CA ARG A 77 5.76 -14.44 -7.44
C ARG A 77 4.70 -15.16 -6.63
N PHE A 78 3.47 -15.08 -7.11
CA PHE A 78 2.34 -15.79 -6.54
C PHE A 78 2.60 -17.30 -6.49
N ASN A 79 2.39 -17.87 -5.30
CA ASN A 79 2.46 -19.29 -5.03
C ASN A 79 1.55 -19.63 -3.84
N LYS A 80 0.28 -19.94 -4.10
CA LYS A 80 -0.70 -20.27 -3.06
C LYS A 80 -1.09 -21.73 -3.18
N ASN A 81 -0.96 -22.50 -2.11
CA ASN A 81 -1.25 -23.94 -2.11
C ASN A 81 -0.55 -24.72 -3.24
N SER A 82 0.68 -24.32 -3.59
CA SER A 82 1.47 -24.85 -4.73
C SER A 82 0.95 -24.50 -6.12
N HIS A 83 -0.03 -23.61 -6.25
CA HIS A 83 -0.48 -23.05 -7.52
C HIS A 83 0.21 -21.72 -7.81
N LYS A 84 0.72 -21.60 -9.03
CA LYS A 84 1.34 -20.39 -9.57
C LYS A 84 0.41 -19.76 -10.59
N LEU A 85 0.56 -18.45 -10.81
CA LEU A 85 -0.08 -17.82 -11.94
C LEU A 85 0.45 -18.42 -13.26
N GLY A 86 -0.47 -18.75 -14.15
CA GLY A 86 -0.25 -19.47 -15.40
C GLY A 86 -0.52 -20.97 -15.33
N ASP A 87 -0.71 -21.55 -14.14
CA ASP A 87 -1.13 -22.94 -14.01
C ASP A 87 -2.60 -23.12 -14.48
N GLU A 88 -2.97 -24.36 -14.81
CA GLU A 88 -4.37 -24.71 -15.08
C GLU A 88 -5.27 -24.32 -13.89
N GLY A 89 -6.31 -23.51 -14.14
CA GLY A 89 -7.19 -22.97 -13.11
C GLY A 89 -6.71 -21.67 -12.43
N TYR A 90 -5.46 -21.26 -12.66
CA TYR A 90 -4.85 -20.00 -12.17
C TYR A 90 -4.28 -19.15 -13.32
N PRO A 91 -5.09 -18.77 -14.33
CA PRO A 91 -4.65 -17.86 -15.39
C PRO A 91 -4.18 -16.51 -14.84
N TYR A 92 -3.36 -15.80 -15.62
CA TYR A 92 -2.85 -14.47 -15.29
C TYR A 92 -3.93 -13.39 -15.40
N GLU A 93 -4.82 -13.57 -16.38
CA GLU A 93 -5.76 -12.59 -16.89
C GLU A 93 -6.65 -11.97 -15.81
N PRO A 94 -7.20 -12.72 -14.83
CA PRO A 94 -8.04 -12.12 -13.80
C PRO A 94 -7.31 -11.06 -12.96
N VAL A 95 -6.08 -11.33 -12.55
CA VAL A 95 -5.26 -10.39 -11.75
C VAL A 95 -4.85 -9.17 -12.57
N ILE A 96 -4.40 -9.40 -13.81
CA ILE A 96 -3.96 -8.31 -14.69
C ILE A 96 -5.15 -7.41 -15.10
N SER A 97 -6.33 -7.99 -15.31
CA SER A 97 -7.53 -7.24 -15.72
C SER A 97 -8.00 -6.27 -14.64
N ILE A 98 -7.89 -6.63 -13.36
CA ILE A 98 -8.18 -5.71 -12.25
C ILE A 98 -7.18 -4.54 -12.25
N GLY A 99 -5.89 -4.81 -12.40
CA GLY A 99 -4.89 -3.76 -12.51
C GLY A 99 -5.14 -2.82 -13.69
N GLN A 100 -5.50 -3.37 -14.86
CA GLN A 100 -5.85 -2.59 -16.04
C GLN A 100 -7.13 -1.78 -15.81
N HIS A 101 -8.13 -2.32 -15.13
CA HIS A 101 -9.34 -1.59 -14.76
C HIS A 101 -9.00 -0.33 -13.95
N TYR A 102 -8.12 -0.44 -12.95
CA TYR A 102 -7.66 0.74 -12.19
C TYR A 102 -6.96 1.78 -13.07
N VAL A 103 -6.18 1.35 -14.05
CA VAL A 103 -5.56 2.25 -15.04
C VAL A 103 -6.63 2.94 -15.91
N ASP A 104 -7.66 2.21 -16.32
CA ASP A 104 -8.75 2.71 -17.17
C ASP A 104 -9.67 3.69 -16.43
N GLU A 105 -9.83 3.53 -15.11
CA GLU A 105 -10.48 4.51 -14.22
C GLU A 105 -9.63 5.78 -13.98
N LYS A 106 -8.41 5.82 -14.53
CA LYS A 106 -7.50 6.97 -14.61
C LYS A 106 -7.27 7.70 -13.28
N THR A 107 -7.86 8.89 -13.15
CA THR A 107 -7.65 9.82 -12.04
C THR A 107 -8.55 9.54 -10.86
N LYS A 108 -9.49 8.59 -10.96
CA LYS A 108 -10.30 8.19 -9.82
C LYS A 108 -9.43 7.75 -8.65
N TYR A 109 -8.25 7.21 -8.91
CA TYR A 109 -7.29 6.87 -7.88
C TYR A 109 -5.98 7.60 -8.04
N ALA A 110 -5.41 8.13 -6.95
CA ALA A 110 -4.06 8.67 -6.97
C ALA A 110 -3.24 8.17 -5.77
N PHE A 111 -1.97 7.95 -6.02
CA PHE A 111 -1.02 7.56 -4.99
C PHE A 111 -0.46 8.78 -4.30
N ASP A 112 -0.42 8.72 -2.97
CA ASP A 112 0.45 9.59 -2.20
C ASP A 112 1.14 8.83 -1.07
N HIS A 113 2.47 8.88 -1.09
CA HIS A 113 3.35 8.38 -0.05
C HIS A 113 3.06 9.01 1.32
N LEU A 114 2.49 10.23 1.36
CA LEU A 114 2.05 10.87 2.60
C LEU A 114 0.96 10.07 3.32
N ILE A 115 0.05 9.45 2.57
CA ILE A 115 -1.04 8.65 3.13
C ILE A 115 -0.50 7.34 3.69
N LEU A 116 0.39 6.67 2.93
CA LEU A 116 1.08 5.48 3.43
C LEU A 116 1.85 5.80 4.71
N LEU A 117 2.55 6.94 4.75
CA LEU A 117 3.31 7.34 5.92
C LEU A 117 2.42 7.64 7.12
N ALA A 118 1.26 8.28 6.91
CA ALA A 118 0.27 8.52 7.95
C ALA A 118 -0.31 7.20 8.51
N LEU A 119 -0.66 6.24 7.64
CA LEU A 119 -1.10 4.90 8.05
C LEU A 119 -0.04 4.19 8.89
N LEU A 120 1.21 4.21 8.43
CA LEU A 120 2.33 3.62 9.16
C LEU A 120 2.58 4.32 10.50
N GLY A 121 2.46 5.65 10.54
CA GLY A 121 2.63 6.45 11.76
C GLY A 121 1.58 6.20 12.84
N ILE A 122 0.39 5.70 12.46
CA ILE A 122 -0.67 5.32 13.40
C ILE A 122 -0.53 3.86 13.84
N THR A 123 -0.21 2.96 12.90
CA THR A 123 -0.17 1.51 13.15
C THR A 123 1.03 1.06 13.97
N ARG A 124 2.11 1.85 13.99
CA ARG A 124 3.40 1.41 14.53
C ARG A 124 3.72 2.16 15.81
N LYS A 125 4.02 1.38 16.87
CA LYS A 125 4.44 1.91 18.16
C LYS A 125 5.90 2.35 18.08
N ILE A 126 6.10 3.58 17.65
CA ILE A 126 7.42 4.20 17.62
C ILE A 126 7.51 5.11 18.85
N PRO A 127 8.50 4.92 19.75
CA PRO A 127 8.74 5.89 20.80
C PRO A 127 9.22 7.19 20.15
N LEU A 128 8.35 8.20 20.12
CA LEU A 128 8.64 9.50 19.52
C LEU A 128 9.08 10.49 20.60
N ASP A 129 10.20 11.17 20.36
CA ASP A 129 10.54 12.36 21.12
C ASP A 129 9.64 13.55 20.74
N VAL A 130 9.79 14.69 21.43
CA VAL A 130 8.98 15.89 21.22
C VAL A 130 9.01 16.38 19.77
N THR A 131 10.19 16.37 19.14
CA THR A 131 10.35 16.83 17.75
C THR A 131 9.68 15.88 16.78
N SER A 132 9.86 14.58 16.99
CA SER A 132 9.29 13.51 16.17
C SER A 132 7.77 13.48 16.27
N LYS A 133 7.20 13.76 17.46
CA LYS A 133 5.75 13.94 17.64
C LYS A 133 5.19 15.10 16.81
N LYS A 134 5.89 16.25 16.78
CA LYS A 134 5.49 17.40 15.96
C LYS A 134 5.56 17.10 14.46
N ILE A 135 6.61 16.40 14.01
CA ILE A 135 6.75 15.96 12.62
C ILE A 135 5.62 14.99 12.26
N MET A 136 5.34 14.00 13.11
CA MET A 136 4.25 13.05 12.90
C MET A 136 2.89 13.74 12.82
N ARG A 137 2.61 14.68 13.73
CA ARG A 137 1.39 15.49 13.67
C ARG A 137 1.28 16.23 12.35
N SER A 138 2.36 16.89 11.91
CA SER A 138 2.38 17.59 10.62
C SER A 138 2.12 16.65 9.44
N ILE A 139 2.68 15.44 9.45
CA ILE A 139 2.40 14.42 8.43
C ILE A 139 0.91 14.06 8.42
N LEU A 140 0.33 13.78 9.59
CA LEU A 140 -1.09 13.41 9.74
C LEU A 140 -2.04 14.54 9.29
N ASP A 141 -1.75 15.77 9.69
CA ASP A 141 -2.55 16.95 9.31
C ASP A 141 -2.48 17.18 7.79
N ASN A 142 -1.28 17.11 7.19
CA ASN A 142 -1.10 17.25 5.74
C ASN A 142 -1.77 16.11 4.97
N ALA A 143 -1.65 14.87 5.45
CA ALA A 143 -2.32 13.72 4.81
C ALA A 143 -3.85 13.85 4.88
N THR A 144 -4.38 14.35 6.01
CA THR A 144 -5.82 14.61 6.18
C THR A 144 -6.29 15.71 5.24
N ALA A 145 -5.57 16.83 5.16
CA ALA A 145 -5.89 17.93 4.24
C ALA A 145 -5.87 17.45 2.78
N TYR A 146 -4.88 16.63 2.42
CA TYR A 146 -4.76 16.07 1.10
C TYR A 146 -5.89 15.09 0.76
N ILE A 147 -6.33 14.25 1.71
CA ILE A 147 -7.52 13.40 1.54
C ILE A 147 -8.75 14.26 1.18
N PHE A 148 -8.97 15.36 1.88
CA PHE A 148 -10.09 16.27 1.57
C PHE A 148 -9.94 16.92 0.20
N GLU A 149 -8.74 17.37 -0.16
CA GLU A 149 -8.47 17.92 -1.50
C GLU A 149 -8.77 16.90 -2.61
N MET A 150 -8.43 15.62 -2.41
CA MET A 150 -8.75 14.56 -3.36
C MET A 150 -10.26 14.33 -3.47
N LEU A 151 -10.96 14.24 -2.34
CA LEU A 151 -12.42 14.09 -2.31
C LEU A 151 -13.13 15.24 -3.03
N ASP A 152 -12.67 16.48 -2.83
CA ASP A 152 -13.22 17.66 -3.51
C ASP A 152 -13.01 17.61 -5.04
N LYS A 153 -11.94 16.96 -5.50
CA LYS A 153 -11.67 16.71 -6.92
C LYS A 153 -12.39 15.47 -7.47
N GLY A 154 -13.16 14.75 -6.63
CA GLY A 154 -13.81 13.51 -7.01
C GLY A 154 -12.84 12.34 -7.22
N THR A 155 -11.67 12.40 -6.57
CA THR A 155 -10.65 11.35 -6.62
C THR A 155 -10.47 10.71 -5.25
N THR A 156 -9.98 9.48 -5.25
CA THR A 156 -9.89 8.63 -4.08
C THR A 156 -8.45 8.15 -3.89
N PRO A 157 -7.84 8.33 -2.71
CA PRO A 157 -6.48 7.88 -2.48
C PRO A 157 -6.34 6.35 -2.48
N MET A 158 -5.31 5.85 -3.16
CA MET A 158 -4.94 4.43 -3.13
C MET A 158 -3.42 4.31 -3.00
N VAL A 159 -2.96 3.52 -2.02
CA VAL A 159 -1.53 3.28 -1.83
C VAL A 159 -1.01 2.19 -2.77
N CYS A 160 0.27 2.26 -3.14
CA CYS A 160 0.88 1.36 -4.12
C CYS A 160 0.76 -0.14 -3.75
N SER A 161 0.89 -0.47 -2.47
CA SER A 161 0.70 -1.82 -1.93
C SER A 161 -0.77 -2.24 -1.87
N GLU A 162 -1.69 -1.30 -1.61
CA GLU A 162 -3.15 -1.54 -1.71
C GLU A 162 -3.53 -1.91 -3.15
N LEU A 163 -3.05 -1.14 -4.15
CA LEU A 163 -3.28 -1.44 -5.57
C LEU A 163 -2.88 -2.89 -5.90
N VAL A 164 -1.65 -3.27 -5.54
CA VAL A 164 -1.15 -4.63 -5.81
C VAL A 164 -2.03 -5.66 -5.11
N TYR A 165 -2.33 -5.49 -3.83
CA TYR A 165 -3.17 -6.41 -3.08
C TYR A 165 -4.57 -6.56 -3.69
N ARG A 166 -5.20 -5.44 -4.06
CA ARG A 166 -6.53 -5.41 -4.68
C ARG A 166 -6.56 -6.12 -6.03
N CYS A 167 -5.47 -6.06 -6.80
CA CYS A 167 -5.36 -6.85 -8.03
C CYS A 167 -5.52 -8.35 -7.79
N PHE A 168 -5.07 -8.86 -6.64
CA PHE A 168 -5.24 -10.27 -6.26
C PHE A 168 -6.56 -10.54 -5.53
N ASP A 169 -6.99 -9.63 -4.65
CA ASP A 169 -8.21 -9.78 -3.86
C ASP A 169 -9.49 -9.71 -4.72
N GLU A 170 -9.50 -8.86 -5.75
CA GLU A 170 -10.66 -8.63 -6.59
C GLU A 170 -10.65 -9.48 -7.87
N ALA A 171 -9.58 -10.24 -8.12
CA ALA A 171 -9.44 -11.07 -9.32
C ALA A 171 -10.48 -12.19 -9.42
N ASP A 172 -11.08 -12.62 -8.32
CA ASP A 172 -11.99 -13.76 -8.29
C ASP A 172 -12.98 -13.68 -7.12
N LEU A 173 -14.24 -14.02 -7.38
CA LEU A 173 -15.32 -13.97 -6.38
C LEU A 173 -15.08 -14.96 -5.22
N GLU A 174 -14.44 -16.09 -5.48
CA GLU A 174 -14.13 -17.13 -4.49
C GLU A 174 -12.81 -16.84 -3.76
N LYS A 175 -12.18 -15.67 -4.01
CA LYS A 175 -10.93 -15.23 -3.37
C LYS A 175 -9.78 -16.21 -3.56
N LYS A 176 -9.78 -16.98 -4.64
CA LYS A 176 -8.73 -17.97 -4.91
C LYS A 176 -7.34 -17.34 -5.07
N TYR A 177 -7.27 -16.12 -5.61
CA TYR A 177 -6.02 -15.37 -5.78
C TYR A 177 -5.66 -14.49 -4.59
N GLN A 178 -6.58 -14.29 -3.63
CA GLN A 178 -6.37 -13.39 -2.49
C GLN A 178 -5.08 -13.76 -1.74
N LEU A 179 -4.24 -12.77 -1.49
CA LEU A 179 -3.00 -12.96 -0.72
C LEU A 179 -3.32 -13.02 0.77
N GLY A 180 -2.79 -14.02 1.48
CA GLY A 180 -2.79 -14.03 2.93
C GLY A 180 -1.91 -12.91 3.46
N ILE A 181 -2.48 -12.00 4.25
CA ILE A 181 -1.76 -10.89 4.88
C ILE A 181 -2.16 -10.75 6.34
N GLU A 182 -1.20 -10.42 7.20
CA GLU A 182 -1.46 -10.08 8.61
C GLU A 182 -1.55 -8.55 8.75
N THR A 183 -2.60 -7.95 8.18
CA THR A 183 -2.75 -6.48 8.22
C THR A 183 -3.81 -6.03 9.22
N LEU A 184 -3.80 -4.73 9.52
CA LEU A 184 -4.76 -4.08 10.40
C LEU A 184 -5.96 -3.59 9.60
N THR A 185 -7.17 -3.81 10.10
CA THR A 185 -8.36 -3.18 9.53
C THR A 185 -8.51 -1.74 10.02
N ILE A 186 -9.38 -0.97 9.37
CA ILE A 186 -9.74 0.38 9.86
C ILE A 186 -10.36 0.31 11.26
N GLU A 187 -11.09 -0.75 11.57
CA GLU A 187 -11.64 -1.02 12.90
C GLU A 187 -10.53 -1.26 13.93
N ASP A 188 -9.49 -2.02 13.59
CA ASP A 188 -8.33 -2.24 14.46
C ASP A 188 -7.57 -0.94 14.74
N LEU A 189 -7.48 -0.04 13.75
CA LEU A 189 -6.92 1.30 13.92
C LEU A 189 -7.74 2.10 14.96
N LYS A 190 -9.06 2.14 14.80
CA LYS A 190 -9.96 2.84 15.73
C LYS A 190 -9.84 2.29 17.15
N ASP A 191 -9.77 0.97 17.30
CA ASP A 191 -9.63 0.35 18.62
C ASP A 191 -8.25 0.55 19.24
N THR A 192 -7.20 0.63 18.43
CA THR A 192 -5.87 1.02 18.88
C THR A 192 -5.87 2.45 19.41
N LEU A 193 -6.45 3.40 18.67
CA LEU A 193 -6.55 4.79 19.11
C LEU A 193 -7.33 4.94 20.42
N LYS A 194 -8.48 4.28 20.56
CA LYS A 194 -9.27 4.29 21.81
C LYS A 194 -8.43 3.84 23.02
N LYS A 195 -7.62 2.78 22.85
CA LYS A 195 -6.73 2.27 23.90
C LYS A 195 -5.60 3.25 24.24
N GLU A 196 -5.09 3.99 23.27
CA GLU A 196 -4.07 5.03 23.49
C GLU A 196 -4.63 6.25 24.25
N VAL A 197 -5.83 6.71 23.88
CA VAL A 197 -6.53 7.81 24.58
C VAL A 197 -6.71 7.49 26.07
N LEU A 198 -7.07 6.25 26.40
CA LEU A 198 -7.24 5.83 27.79
C LEU A 198 -5.93 5.94 28.59
N LYS A 199 -4.77 5.69 27.97
CA LYS A 199 -3.46 5.75 28.65
C LYS A 199 -2.95 7.18 28.88
N ILE A 200 -3.33 8.12 28.02
CA ILE A 200 -2.89 9.52 28.13
C ILE A 200 -3.58 10.23 29.30
N LYS A 201 -4.76 9.77 29.71
CA LYS A 201 -5.47 10.31 30.89
C LYS A 201 -4.71 10.11 32.21
N ASP A 202 -3.64 9.30 32.23
CA ASP A 202 -2.87 8.93 33.43
C ASP A 202 -1.43 9.53 33.49
N SER A 203 -1.05 10.50 32.64
CA SER A 203 0.34 11.07 32.57
C SER A 203 0.47 12.57 32.97
N ASP A 204 1.68 13.15 32.98
CA ASP A 204 2.00 14.56 33.40
C ASP A 204 1.45 15.68 32.47
N GLU A 205 1.00 16.82 33.03
CA GLU A 205 0.23 17.91 32.36
C GLU A 205 0.85 18.52 31.07
N ILE A 206 2.17 18.68 30.96
CA ILE A 206 2.80 19.26 29.74
C ILE A 206 3.01 18.19 28.66
N ALA A 207 3.29 16.94 29.06
CA ALA A 207 3.32 15.82 28.13
C ALA A 207 1.91 15.54 27.56
N GLN A 208 0.87 15.79 28.37
CA GLN A 208 -0.53 15.63 27.97
C GLN A 208 -0.93 16.53 26.78
N GLU A 209 -0.47 17.78 26.68
CA GLU A 209 -0.96 18.67 25.62
C GLU A 209 -0.45 18.26 24.23
N LEU A 210 0.85 18.03 24.07
CA LEU A 210 1.42 17.56 22.81
C LEU A 210 0.90 16.17 22.43
N ASP A 211 0.72 15.28 23.41
CA ASP A 211 0.15 13.96 23.19
C ASP A 211 -1.32 14.05 22.77
N LYS A 212 -2.08 14.96 23.38
CA LYS A 212 -3.46 15.24 23.00
C LYS A 212 -3.56 15.76 21.57
N GLU A 213 -2.73 16.75 21.19
CA GLU A 213 -2.72 17.29 19.83
C GLU A 213 -2.37 16.24 18.77
N LEU A 214 -1.38 15.38 19.06
CA LEU A 214 -1.02 14.27 18.18
C LEU A 214 -2.17 13.25 18.08
N MET A 215 -2.84 12.94 19.19
CA MET A 215 -4.00 12.04 19.18
C MET A 215 -5.17 12.62 18.38
N GLU A 216 -5.47 13.90 18.53
CA GLU A 216 -6.50 14.56 17.73
C GLU A 216 -6.18 14.50 16.23
N ALA A 217 -4.92 14.66 15.84
CA ALA A 217 -4.49 14.50 14.45
C ALA A 217 -4.65 13.05 13.95
N LYS A 218 -4.31 12.05 14.78
CA LYS A 218 -4.53 10.63 14.46
C LYS A 218 -6.01 10.31 14.27
N GLU A 219 -6.87 10.78 15.17
CA GLU A 219 -8.32 10.56 15.11
C GLU A 219 -8.93 11.18 13.85
N LYS A 220 -8.59 12.44 13.55
CA LYS A 220 -9.04 13.14 12.33
C LYS A 220 -8.62 12.40 11.06
N PHE A 221 -7.37 11.93 11.01
CA PHE A 221 -6.90 11.16 9.86
C PHE A 221 -7.68 9.85 9.71
N VAL A 222 -7.85 9.06 10.78
CA VAL A 222 -8.57 7.78 10.72
C VAL A 222 -10.04 7.98 10.35
N GLU A 223 -10.68 9.04 10.82
CA GLU A 223 -12.04 9.40 10.43
C GLU A 223 -12.12 9.74 8.93
N ALA A 224 -11.24 10.62 8.44
CA ALA A 224 -11.17 10.97 7.03
C ALA A 224 -10.92 9.74 6.15
N TRP A 225 -9.93 8.91 6.51
CA TRP A 225 -9.60 7.66 5.82
C TRP A 225 -10.77 6.67 5.81
N SER A 226 -11.42 6.48 6.95
CA SER A 226 -12.61 5.60 7.08
C SER A 226 -13.75 6.07 6.18
N LYS A 227 -14.00 7.38 6.11
CA LYS A 227 -15.08 7.94 5.28
C LYS A 227 -14.84 7.71 3.80
N VAL A 228 -13.59 7.90 3.36
CA VAL A 228 -13.15 7.65 1.98
C VAL A 228 -13.38 6.19 1.62
N LYS A 229 -12.88 5.26 2.44
CA LYS A 229 -12.89 3.83 2.14
C LYS A 229 -14.26 3.18 2.26
N GLN A 230 -15.13 3.66 3.17
CA GLN A 230 -16.53 3.23 3.21
C GLN A 230 -17.30 3.58 1.93
N GLY A 231 -16.91 4.65 1.23
CA GLY A 231 -17.48 5.02 -0.07
C GLY A 231 -17.01 4.15 -1.25
N GLU A 232 -15.94 3.36 -1.08
CA GLU A 232 -15.40 2.47 -2.12
C GLU A 232 -16.05 1.07 -2.12
N ASN A 233 -16.90 0.75 -1.14
CA ASN A 233 -17.39 -0.60 -0.82
C ASN A 233 -18.26 -1.31 -1.87
N THR A 234 -18.37 -0.78 -3.10
CA THR A 234 -18.98 -1.49 -4.23
C THR A 234 -18.30 -1.09 -5.53
N ILE A 235 -17.23 -1.80 -5.89
CA ILE A 235 -16.79 -1.90 -7.29
C ILE A 235 -16.93 -3.39 -7.64
N HIS A 236 -17.71 -3.67 -8.69
CA HIS A 236 -18.17 -5.01 -9.10
C HIS A 236 -19.12 -5.76 -8.15
N GLY A 237 -19.66 -5.12 -7.11
CA GLY A 237 -20.60 -5.77 -6.18
C GLY A 237 -19.94 -6.79 -5.24
N LEU A 238 -18.60 -6.85 -5.24
CA LEU A 238 -17.82 -7.56 -4.23
C LEU A 238 -17.57 -6.64 -3.04
N PRO A 239 -17.76 -7.11 -1.80
CA PRO A 239 -17.22 -6.42 -0.65
C PRO A 239 -15.68 -6.46 -0.75
N LEU A 240 -15.07 -5.27 -0.73
CA LEU A 240 -13.63 -5.15 -0.58
C LEU A 240 -13.21 -5.78 0.74
N ASP A 241 -12.06 -6.45 0.76
CA ASP A 241 -11.47 -6.85 2.03
C ASP A 241 -11.21 -5.58 2.87
N PRO A 242 -11.78 -5.44 4.09
CA PRO A 242 -11.54 -4.30 4.96
C PRO A 242 -10.05 -4.04 5.26
N ALA A 243 -9.21 -5.07 5.11
CA ALA A 243 -7.76 -4.99 5.25
C ALA A 243 -7.07 -4.29 4.07
N SER A 244 -7.68 -4.26 2.87
CA SER A 244 -7.08 -3.71 1.64
C SER A 244 -6.57 -2.28 1.80
N ALA A 245 -7.32 -1.45 2.54
CA ALA A 245 -7.03 -0.04 2.77
C ALA A 245 -5.78 0.23 3.63
N CYS A 246 -5.22 -0.79 4.26
CA CYS A 246 -4.09 -0.65 5.19
C CYS A 246 -2.87 -1.47 4.78
N VAL A 247 -2.90 -2.15 3.62
CA VAL A 247 -1.81 -3.03 3.19
C VAL A 247 -0.54 -2.24 2.94
N THR A 248 0.56 -2.70 3.55
CA THR A 248 1.89 -2.10 3.39
C THR A 248 2.82 -2.96 2.52
N PRO A 249 3.96 -2.42 2.03
CA PRO A 249 4.97 -3.22 1.34
C PRO A 249 5.47 -4.42 2.16
N LYS A 250 5.61 -4.27 3.48
CA LYS A 250 6.00 -5.38 4.37
C LYS A 250 4.93 -6.46 4.49
N ASP A 251 3.65 -6.10 4.45
CA ASP A 251 2.57 -7.09 4.47
C ASP A 251 2.64 -7.97 3.21
N LEU A 252 2.92 -7.37 2.05
CA LEU A 252 3.19 -8.10 0.80
C LEU A 252 4.47 -8.94 0.89
N GLU A 253 5.56 -8.39 1.43
CA GLU A 253 6.82 -9.12 1.63
C GLU A 253 6.63 -10.40 2.48
N LYS A 254 5.77 -10.32 3.50
CA LYS A 254 5.53 -11.40 4.46
C LYS A 254 4.42 -12.36 4.06
N SER A 255 3.67 -12.06 3.00
CA SER A 255 2.59 -12.92 2.55
C SER A 255 3.11 -14.34 2.27
N PRO A 256 2.51 -15.41 2.83
CA PRO A 256 2.93 -16.78 2.54
C PRO A 256 2.64 -17.18 1.09
N ASP A 257 1.78 -16.41 0.41
CA ASP A 257 1.36 -16.64 -0.97
C ASP A 257 2.27 -15.93 -1.99
N LEU A 258 3.29 -15.20 -1.52
CA LEU A 258 4.29 -14.55 -2.36
C LEU A 258 5.68 -15.10 -2.08
N GLN A 259 6.28 -15.74 -3.09
CA GLN A 259 7.63 -16.26 -3.02
C GLN A 259 8.62 -15.27 -3.62
N LYS A 260 9.63 -14.84 -2.85
CA LYS A 260 10.75 -14.04 -3.37
C LYS A 260 11.58 -14.86 -4.37
N ILE A 261 11.61 -14.41 -5.62
CA ILE A 261 12.31 -15.08 -6.72
C ILE A 261 13.75 -14.57 -6.85
N GLY A 262 13.97 -13.27 -6.64
CA GLY A 262 15.30 -12.68 -6.74
C GLY A 262 15.25 -11.16 -6.88
N ARG A 263 16.36 -10.56 -7.30
CA ARG A 263 16.51 -9.13 -7.55
C ARG A 263 16.55 -8.85 -9.04
N LEU A 264 15.70 -7.93 -9.49
CA LEU A 264 15.67 -7.48 -10.88
C LEU A 264 16.97 -6.75 -11.23
N GLN A 265 17.47 -6.97 -12.45
CA GLN A 265 18.61 -6.28 -13.03
C GLN A 265 18.11 -5.38 -14.15
N PHE A 266 18.39 -4.09 -14.03
CA PHE A 266 18.11 -3.05 -15.02
C PHE A 266 19.30 -2.87 -15.96
#